data_AF-A0A2D6MGD3-F1
#
_entry.id   AF-A0A2D6MGD3-F1
#
_cell.length_a   1.000
_cell.length_b   1.000
_cell.length_c   1.000
_cell.angle_alpha   90.00
_cell.angle_beta   90.00
_cell.angle_gamma   90.00
#
_symmetry.space_group_name_H-M   'P 1'
#
loop_
_entity.id
_entity.type
_entity.pdbx_description
1 polymer ?
#
loop_
_entity_poly.entity_id
_entity_poly.type
_entity_poly.pdbx_seq_one_letter_code
_entity_poly.pdbx_strand_id
1 'polypeptide(L)'
;MTFIIAIGGKKGSGKTSLSMYLAATMDCMIFNQNHVGELFQKEETQKMVYDNRGEYVFRGIEGDVSKTYSFADDLKNFLHESFGIKDAQLYGSDDEKNSLTKYVWETLPAFVRWTNSPDRSLYRCFDPDHIEGGSRELINSITNDQEFFDAMSDGWIPSSLREGRLTARELMQVIGTDVGRKMFHSNIWVDSTINRIKRDKPKIAMIDDLRFCTEAEAVVSNGGIVILLSRNNESTDTHGSEKDLENLTINSDRIISIDNNCDINDKNKQCLDIIQSVIKNELMENIKYDFSQQI
;
A
#
# COMPACT_ATOMS: atom_id res chain seq x y z
N MET A 1 -3.55 14.42 -19.56
CA MET A 1 -3.56 14.40 -18.08
C MET A 1 -3.87 12.98 -17.64
N THR A 2 -3.17 12.45 -16.63
CA THR A 2 -3.45 11.13 -16.05
C THR A 2 -4.24 11.33 -14.77
N PHE A 3 -5.37 10.65 -14.62
CA PHE A 3 -6.17 10.69 -13.40
C PHE A 3 -5.73 9.56 -12.46
N ILE A 4 -5.32 9.90 -11.24
CA ILE A 4 -4.79 8.93 -10.26
C ILE A 4 -5.88 8.64 -9.23
N ILE A 5 -6.17 7.37 -8.98
CA ILE A 5 -7.09 6.92 -7.93
C ILE A 5 -6.38 5.87 -7.10
N ALA A 6 -6.21 6.12 -5.81
CA ALA A 6 -5.63 5.19 -4.87
C ALA A 6 -6.67 4.69 -3.86
N ILE A 7 -6.63 3.40 -3.53
CA ILE A 7 -7.60 2.76 -2.66
C ILE A 7 -6.87 2.19 -1.43
N GLY A 8 -7.22 2.71 -0.26
CA GLY A 8 -6.73 2.29 1.04
C GLY A 8 -7.81 1.61 1.89
N GLY A 9 -7.39 0.94 2.97
CA GLY A 9 -8.27 0.32 3.95
C GLY A 9 -7.73 -1.00 4.49
N LYS A 10 -8.39 -1.54 5.52
CA LYS A 10 -7.93 -2.75 6.24
C LYS A 10 -7.86 -4.01 5.36
N LYS A 11 -7.11 -5.03 5.80
CA LYS A 11 -7.04 -6.33 5.10
C LYS A 11 -8.46 -6.90 4.91
N GLY A 12 -8.73 -7.41 3.71
CA GLY A 12 -10.04 -7.95 3.36
C GLY A 12 -11.12 -6.92 3.00
N SER A 13 -10.86 -5.61 3.07
CA SER A 13 -11.86 -4.56 2.73
C SER A 13 -12.34 -4.55 1.26
N GLY A 14 -11.78 -5.40 0.40
CA GLY A 14 -12.15 -5.49 -1.02
C GLY A 14 -11.50 -4.40 -1.88
N LYS A 15 -10.30 -3.92 -1.51
CA LYS A 15 -9.55 -2.89 -2.26
C LYS A 15 -9.29 -3.28 -3.70
N THR A 16 -8.67 -4.44 -3.91
CA THR A 16 -8.35 -4.97 -5.24
C THR A 16 -9.62 -5.18 -6.08
N SER A 17 -10.67 -5.75 -5.50
CA SER A 17 -11.98 -5.89 -6.14
C SER A 17 -12.57 -4.56 -6.59
N LEU A 18 -12.56 -3.54 -5.72
CA LEU A 18 -13.03 -2.21 -6.05
C LEU A 18 -12.15 -1.54 -7.13
N SER A 19 -10.84 -1.69 -7.02
CA SER A 19 -9.88 -1.19 -8.02
C SER A 19 -10.21 -1.73 -9.42
N MET A 20 -10.40 -3.06 -9.50
CA MET A 20 -10.76 -3.74 -10.75
C MET A 20 -12.12 -3.29 -11.30
N TYR A 21 -13.13 -3.18 -10.42
CA TYR A 21 -14.46 -2.70 -10.77
C TYR A 21 -14.40 -1.29 -11.38
N LEU A 22 -13.72 -0.36 -10.70
CA LEU A 22 -13.62 1.03 -11.11
C LEU A 22 -12.87 1.16 -12.43
N ALA A 23 -11.73 0.47 -12.55
CA ALA A 23 -10.95 0.42 -13.77
C ALA A 23 -11.79 -0.05 -14.97
N ALA A 24 -12.49 -1.19 -14.82
CA ALA A 24 -13.29 -1.77 -15.89
C ALA A 24 -14.46 -0.86 -16.30
N THR A 25 -15.12 -0.25 -15.32
CA THR A 25 -16.26 0.64 -15.57
C THR A 25 -15.85 1.91 -16.31
N MET A 26 -14.71 2.50 -15.93
CA MET A 26 -14.19 3.69 -16.60
C MET A 26 -13.68 3.39 -18.01
N ASP A 27 -13.08 2.22 -18.24
CA ASP A 27 -12.69 1.77 -19.58
C ASP A 27 -13.94 1.69 -20.50
N CYS A 28 -15.03 1.05 -20.03
CA CYS A 28 -16.29 0.96 -20.77
C CYS A 28 -16.86 2.34 -21.15
N MET A 29 -16.82 3.30 -20.22
CA MET A 29 -17.31 4.66 -20.47
C MET A 29 -16.49 5.39 -21.54
N ILE A 30 -15.17 5.26 -21.50
CA ILE A 30 -14.28 5.93 -22.45
C ILE A 30 -14.46 5.39 -23.88
N PHE A 31 -14.80 4.11 -24.02
CA PHE A 31 -15.13 3.52 -25.33
C PHE A 31 -16.57 3.77 -25.78
N ASN A 32 -17.33 4.60 -25.05
CA ASN A 32 -18.70 4.98 -25.36
C ASN A 32 -19.63 3.77 -25.59
N GLN A 33 -19.36 2.67 -24.89
CA GLN A 33 -20.23 1.51 -24.91
C GLN A 33 -21.36 1.76 -23.91
N ASN A 34 -22.58 1.97 -24.43
CA ASN A 34 -23.79 2.15 -23.63
C ASN A 34 -24.06 0.89 -22.79
N HIS A 35 -23.70 0.89 -21.51
CA HIS A 35 -23.96 -0.25 -20.64
C HIS A 35 -24.83 0.11 -19.44
N VAL A 36 -25.89 -0.67 -19.27
CA VAL A 36 -26.84 -0.64 -18.16
C VAL A 36 -26.72 -2.02 -17.51
N GLY A 37 -25.85 -2.15 -16.51
CA GLY A 37 -25.44 -3.45 -15.95
C GLY A 37 -24.93 -3.37 -14.51
N GLU A 38 -25.29 -4.35 -13.67
CA GLU A 38 -24.69 -4.63 -12.36
C GLU A 38 -23.46 -5.53 -12.50
N LEU A 39 -22.43 -5.21 -11.74
CA LEU A 39 -21.04 -5.63 -11.97
C LEU A 39 -20.64 -6.69 -10.93
N PHE A 40 -20.31 -7.89 -11.39
CA PHE A 40 -19.86 -8.99 -10.54
C PHE A 40 -18.42 -9.42 -10.88
N GLN A 41 -17.56 -9.54 -9.88
CA GLN A 41 -16.20 -10.09 -10.03
C GLN A 41 -16.22 -11.60 -9.80
N LYS A 42 -15.68 -12.39 -10.75
CA LYS A 42 -15.58 -13.86 -10.61
C LYS A 42 -14.15 -14.35 -10.32
N GLU A 43 -13.11 -13.66 -10.79
CA GLU A 43 -11.70 -14.12 -10.72
C GLU A 43 -10.72 -12.96 -10.41
N GLU A 44 -9.55 -13.29 -9.83
CA GLU A 44 -8.58 -12.32 -9.29
C GLU A 44 -7.77 -11.55 -10.35
N THR A 45 -7.66 -12.05 -11.59
CA THR A 45 -6.68 -11.55 -12.57
C THR A 45 -7.31 -10.93 -13.83
N GLN A 46 -8.63 -10.93 -13.97
CA GLN A 46 -9.33 -10.42 -15.14
C GLN A 46 -10.33 -9.32 -14.77
N LYS A 47 -10.24 -8.16 -15.45
CA LYS A 47 -11.28 -7.13 -15.41
C LYS A 47 -12.50 -7.66 -16.18
N MET A 48 -13.48 -8.20 -15.45
CA MET A 48 -14.73 -8.69 -16.04
C MET A 48 -15.91 -7.85 -15.57
N VAL A 49 -16.70 -7.39 -16.54
CA VAL A 49 -17.99 -6.71 -16.30
C VAL A 49 -19.10 -7.59 -16.86
N TYR A 50 -20.12 -7.84 -16.05
CA TYR A 50 -21.35 -8.51 -16.46
C TYR A 50 -22.48 -7.49 -16.64
N ASP A 51 -23.46 -7.77 -17.51
CA ASP A 51 -24.68 -6.99 -17.59
C ASP A 51 -25.74 -7.48 -16.59
N ASN A 52 -26.89 -6.79 -16.56
CA ASN A 52 -28.06 -7.14 -15.75
C ASN A 52 -28.67 -8.52 -16.04
N ARG A 53 -28.17 -9.24 -17.05
CA ARG A 53 -28.62 -10.58 -17.45
C ARG A 53 -27.59 -11.65 -17.05
N GLY A 54 -26.49 -11.25 -16.42
CA GLY A 54 -25.38 -12.14 -16.10
C GLY A 54 -24.53 -12.51 -17.32
N GLU A 55 -24.69 -11.80 -18.44
CA GLU A 55 -23.91 -12.01 -19.66
C GLU A 55 -22.62 -11.19 -19.62
N TYR A 56 -21.60 -11.70 -20.28
CA TYR A 56 -20.29 -11.06 -20.33
C TYR A 56 -20.27 -9.83 -21.23
N VAL A 57 -19.80 -8.69 -20.71
CA VAL A 57 -19.85 -7.42 -21.44
C VAL A 57 -18.46 -6.89 -21.78
N PHE A 58 -17.46 -7.11 -20.92
CA PHE A 58 -16.14 -6.51 -21.10
C PHE A 58 -14.98 -7.44 -20.70
N ARG A 59 -14.05 -7.60 -21.65
CA ARG A 59 -12.68 -8.12 -21.44
C ARG A 59 -11.69 -6.99 -21.58
N GLY A 60 -11.21 -6.48 -20.45
CA GLY A 60 -10.04 -5.60 -20.46
C GLY A 60 -8.76 -6.42 -20.44
N ILE A 61 -7.89 -6.27 -21.44
CA ILE A 61 -6.45 -6.49 -21.23
C ILE A 61 -5.93 -5.21 -20.60
N GLU A 62 -5.16 -5.32 -19.52
CA GLU A 62 -4.57 -4.17 -18.84
C GLU A 62 -3.76 -3.32 -19.83
N GLY A 63 -4.05 -2.01 -19.97
CA GLY A 63 -3.20 -1.10 -20.75
C GLY A 63 -3.86 -0.15 -21.77
N ASP A 64 -5.12 -0.33 -22.17
CA ASP A 64 -5.71 0.53 -23.22
C ASP A 64 -6.13 1.92 -22.71
N VAL A 65 -6.58 2.03 -21.47
CA VAL A 65 -7.14 3.26 -20.89
C VAL A 65 -6.77 3.39 -19.41
N SER A 66 -7.11 2.36 -18.62
CA SER A 66 -6.72 2.25 -17.21
C SER A 66 -5.62 1.21 -16.97
N LYS A 67 -4.70 1.54 -16.07
CA LYS A 67 -3.64 0.64 -15.62
C LYS A 67 -3.57 0.61 -14.09
N THR A 68 -3.41 -0.58 -13.52
CA THR A 68 -3.25 -0.77 -12.08
C THR A 68 -1.77 -0.77 -11.73
N TYR A 69 -1.47 -0.23 -10.56
CA TYR A 69 -0.15 -0.15 -9.99
C TYR A 69 -0.23 -0.52 -8.51
N SER A 70 0.86 -1.07 -7.99
CA SER A 70 1.06 -1.19 -6.56
C SER A 70 2.37 -0.48 -6.18
N PHE A 71 2.38 0.26 -5.07
CA PHE A 71 3.60 0.88 -4.52
C PHE A 71 4.71 -0.15 -4.29
N ALA A 72 4.34 -1.38 -3.91
CA ALA A 72 5.31 -2.44 -3.68
C ALA A 72 5.85 -3.10 -4.97
N ASP A 73 5.38 -2.75 -6.17
CA ASP A 73 5.77 -3.50 -7.38
C ASP A 73 7.26 -3.44 -7.69
N ASP A 74 7.86 -2.24 -7.67
CA ASP A 74 9.27 -2.10 -8.02
C ASP A 74 10.16 -2.76 -6.95
N LEU A 75 9.71 -2.77 -5.69
CA LEU A 75 10.34 -3.56 -4.62
C LEU A 75 10.25 -5.06 -4.91
N LYS A 76 9.07 -5.58 -5.26
CA LYS A 76 8.89 -7.01 -5.55
C LYS A 76 9.71 -7.44 -6.77
N ASN A 77 9.73 -6.63 -7.83
CA ASN A 77 10.57 -6.87 -9.00
C ASN A 77 12.05 -6.89 -8.62
N PHE A 78 12.51 -5.93 -7.80
CA PHE A 78 13.88 -5.92 -7.30
C PHE A 78 14.22 -7.17 -6.48
N LEU A 79 13.32 -7.62 -5.59
CA LEU A 79 13.51 -8.84 -4.81
C LEU A 79 13.49 -10.10 -5.69
N HIS A 80 12.64 -10.15 -6.71
CA HIS A 80 12.63 -11.24 -7.68
C HIS A 80 13.97 -11.34 -8.41
N GLU A 81 14.37 -10.25 -9.08
CA GLU A 81 15.54 -10.20 -9.96
C GLU A 81 16.86 -10.28 -9.19
N SER A 82 17.00 -9.51 -8.11
CA SER A 82 18.28 -9.37 -7.40
C SER A 82 18.44 -10.38 -6.27
N PHE A 83 17.35 -10.75 -5.60
CA PHE A 83 17.39 -11.68 -4.46
C PHE A 83 16.96 -13.11 -4.84
N GLY A 84 16.41 -13.32 -6.03
CA GLY A 84 15.95 -14.64 -6.48
C GLY A 84 14.74 -15.14 -5.69
N ILE A 85 13.89 -14.23 -5.22
CA ILE A 85 12.65 -14.58 -4.51
C ILE A 85 11.59 -14.98 -5.54
N LYS A 86 10.94 -16.13 -5.34
CA LYS A 86 9.96 -16.65 -6.30
C LYS A 86 8.66 -15.84 -6.27
N ASP A 87 7.97 -15.76 -7.40
CA ASP A 87 6.68 -15.04 -7.52
C ASP A 87 5.63 -15.56 -6.53
N ALA A 88 5.57 -16.87 -6.32
CA ALA A 88 4.69 -17.48 -5.30
C ALA A 88 4.95 -16.88 -3.90
N GLN A 89 6.21 -16.58 -3.56
CA GLN A 89 6.58 -16.00 -2.28
C GLN A 89 6.29 -14.49 -2.18
N LEU A 90 6.11 -13.80 -3.30
CA LEU A 90 5.80 -12.37 -3.34
C LEU A 90 4.28 -12.10 -3.49
N TYR A 91 3.60 -12.93 -4.27
CA TYR A 91 2.22 -12.72 -4.69
C TYR A 91 1.25 -13.82 -4.24
N GLY A 92 1.73 -15.02 -3.90
CA GLY A 92 0.90 -16.20 -3.60
C GLY A 92 0.18 -16.19 -2.26
N SER A 93 -0.12 -17.39 -1.75
CA SER A 93 -0.83 -17.61 -0.48
C SER A 93 -0.06 -17.08 0.74
N ASP A 94 -0.72 -17.03 1.90
CA ASP A 94 -0.06 -16.60 3.14
C ASP A 94 1.10 -17.54 3.50
N ASP A 95 0.91 -18.85 3.32
CA ASP A 95 1.94 -19.86 3.56
C ASP A 95 3.15 -19.68 2.61
N GLU A 96 2.91 -19.41 1.33
CA GLU A 96 3.98 -19.15 0.37
C GLU A 96 4.75 -17.87 0.71
N LYS A 97 4.05 -16.80 1.11
CA LYS A 97 4.66 -15.54 1.55
C LYS A 97 5.46 -15.68 2.84
N ASN A 98 5.06 -16.58 3.74
CA ASN A 98 5.78 -16.88 4.98
C ASN A 98 6.82 -18.00 4.82
N SER A 99 7.03 -18.54 3.62
CA SER A 99 8.05 -19.56 3.40
C SER A 99 9.48 -19.00 3.52
N LEU A 100 10.42 -19.84 3.98
CA LEU A 100 11.80 -19.44 4.25
C LEU A 100 12.58 -19.14 2.96
N THR A 101 13.35 -18.05 2.99
CA THR A 101 14.33 -17.67 1.96
C THR A 101 15.71 -18.23 2.27
N LYS A 102 16.70 -18.05 1.39
CA LYS A 102 18.10 -18.42 1.67
C LYS A 102 18.85 -17.42 2.56
N TYR A 103 18.25 -16.26 2.85
CA TYR A 103 18.86 -15.19 3.64
C TYR A 103 18.62 -15.43 5.13
N VAL A 104 19.58 -15.02 5.96
CA VAL A 104 19.58 -15.28 7.41
C VAL A 104 19.71 -13.98 8.20
N TRP A 105 18.97 -13.88 9.30
CA TRP A 105 18.87 -12.67 10.12
C TRP A 105 20.23 -12.23 10.66
N GLU A 106 21.12 -13.17 10.98
CA GLU A 106 22.43 -12.94 11.55
C GLU A 106 23.38 -12.15 10.64
N THR A 107 23.08 -12.08 9.33
CA THR A 107 23.84 -11.26 8.37
C THR A 107 23.41 -9.80 8.34
N LEU A 108 22.27 -9.46 8.96
CA LEU A 108 21.74 -8.11 9.03
C LEU A 108 22.31 -7.36 10.25
N PRO A 109 22.35 -6.01 10.20
CA PRO A 109 22.74 -5.19 11.35
C PRO A 109 21.92 -5.53 12.60
N ALA A 110 22.57 -5.49 13.78
CA ALA A 110 21.93 -5.82 15.05
C ALA A 110 20.70 -4.95 15.34
N PHE A 111 20.74 -3.66 14.97
CA PHE A 111 19.58 -2.77 15.08
C PHE A 111 18.37 -3.29 14.28
N VAL A 112 18.56 -3.67 13.01
CA VAL A 112 17.49 -4.22 12.16
C VAL A 112 16.94 -5.53 12.75
N ARG A 113 17.82 -6.40 13.25
CA ARG A 113 17.41 -7.67 13.90
C ARG A 113 16.61 -7.40 15.19
N TRP A 114 17.01 -6.38 15.95
CA TRP A 114 16.35 -5.99 17.19
C TRP A 114 15.02 -5.31 16.92
N THR A 115 14.93 -4.39 15.96
CA THR A 115 13.69 -3.67 15.62
C THR A 115 12.59 -4.59 15.08
N ASN A 116 12.97 -5.73 14.51
CA ASN A 116 12.05 -6.75 14.00
C ASN A 116 11.80 -7.89 14.99
N SER A 117 12.34 -7.82 16.20
CA SER A 117 12.03 -8.78 17.25
C SER A 117 10.61 -8.57 17.77
N PRO A 118 9.80 -9.63 17.98
CA PRO A 118 8.49 -9.49 18.64
C PRO A 118 8.65 -9.00 20.09
N ASP A 119 9.76 -9.35 20.74
CA ASP A 119 10.03 -9.07 22.15
C ASP A 119 11.24 -8.14 22.32
N ARG A 120 11.22 -7.01 21.62
CA ARG A 120 12.29 -6.00 21.67
C ARG A 120 12.58 -5.58 23.11
N SER A 121 13.78 -5.89 23.56
CA SER A 121 14.19 -5.71 24.95
C SER A 121 15.66 -5.30 25.04
N LEU A 122 15.98 -4.58 26.11
CA LEU A 122 17.33 -4.18 26.48
C LEU A 122 17.55 -4.57 27.93
N TYR A 123 18.77 -5.00 28.27
CA TYR A 123 19.16 -5.27 29.65
C TYR A 123 20.53 -4.70 29.95
N ARG A 124 20.78 -4.33 31.19
CA ARG A 124 22.10 -3.93 31.68
C ARG A 124 22.48 -4.84 32.84
N CYS A 125 23.67 -5.41 32.78
CA CYS A 125 24.21 -6.26 33.84
C CYS A 125 25.30 -5.48 34.57
N PHE A 126 25.10 -5.22 35.86
CA PHE A 126 26.11 -4.62 36.73
C PHE A 126 27.00 -5.70 37.33
N ASP A 127 26.38 -6.81 37.73
CA ASP A 127 26.99 -8.07 38.16
C ASP A 127 25.99 -9.23 37.94
N PRO A 128 26.37 -10.51 38.13
CA PRO A 128 25.51 -11.65 37.86
C PRO A 128 24.17 -11.67 38.62
N ASP A 129 24.08 -11.01 39.77
CA ASP A 129 22.89 -10.97 40.61
C ASP A 129 22.07 -9.68 40.42
N HIS A 130 22.61 -8.69 39.70
CA HIS A 130 21.96 -7.40 39.43
C HIS A 130 21.84 -7.13 37.93
N ILE A 131 20.67 -7.49 37.39
CA ILE A 131 20.26 -7.22 36.00
C ILE A 131 19.11 -6.22 36.01
N GLU A 132 19.25 -5.14 35.24
CA GLU A 132 18.21 -4.14 35.01
C GLU A 132 17.64 -4.31 33.60
N GLY A 133 16.31 -4.26 33.46
CA GLY A 133 15.64 -4.23 32.15
C GLY A 133 15.33 -2.80 31.72
N GLY A 134 15.52 -2.51 30.43
CA GLY A 134 15.20 -1.21 29.85
C GLY A 134 13.71 -0.92 29.92
N SER A 135 13.35 0.32 30.27
CA SER A 135 11.95 0.74 30.29
C SER A 135 11.35 0.77 28.88
N ARG A 136 10.02 0.76 28.77
CA ARG A 136 9.33 0.89 27.49
C ARG A 136 9.61 2.24 26.84
N GLU A 137 9.74 3.30 27.64
CA GLU A 137 10.09 4.64 27.18
C GLU A 137 11.47 4.65 26.52
N LEU A 138 12.46 4.03 27.16
CA LEU A 138 13.81 3.88 26.59
C LEU A 138 13.77 3.09 25.27
N ILE A 139 13.15 1.91 25.29
CA ILE A 139 13.07 1.03 24.10
C ILE A 139 12.40 1.76 22.92
N ASN A 140 11.32 2.50 23.18
CA ASN A 140 10.60 3.24 22.14
C ASN A 140 11.31 4.54 21.70
N SER A 141 12.23 5.06 22.53
CA SER A 141 13.05 6.23 22.17
C SER A 141 14.14 5.91 21.15
N ILE A 142 14.51 4.64 21.00
CA ILE A 142 15.54 4.19 20.05
C ILE A 142 14.88 3.93 18.69
N THR A 143 15.11 4.85 17.77
CA THR A 143 14.46 4.92 16.47
C THR A 143 15.41 4.72 15.29
N ASN A 144 16.72 4.81 15.53
CA ASN A 144 17.76 4.67 14.51
C ASN A 144 19.02 3.95 15.05
N ASP A 145 19.92 3.57 14.13
CA ASP A 145 21.17 2.88 14.45
C ASP A 145 22.05 3.67 15.44
N GLN A 146 22.13 5.00 15.33
CA GLN A 146 22.99 5.80 16.20
C GLN A 146 22.52 5.71 17.65
N GLU A 147 21.23 5.94 17.91
CA GLU A 147 20.63 5.80 19.24
C GLU A 147 20.79 4.39 19.81
N PHE A 148 20.75 3.37 18.94
CA PHE A 148 20.98 1.98 19.33
C PHE A 148 22.45 1.74 19.74
N PHE A 149 23.41 2.31 19.01
CA PHE A 149 24.83 2.27 19.38
C PHE A 149 25.13 3.06 20.66
N ASP A 150 24.47 4.20 20.86
CA ASP A 150 24.61 5.02 22.06
C ASP A 150 24.10 4.24 23.28
N ALA A 151 22.94 3.59 23.17
CA ALA A 151 22.41 2.72 24.23
C ALA A 151 23.39 1.59 24.58
N MET A 152 24.00 0.95 23.57
CA MET A 152 25.03 -0.07 23.82
C MET A 152 26.29 0.48 24.47
N SER A 153 26.70 1.70 24.10
CA SER A 153 27.84 2.39 24.70
C SER A 153 27.58 2.74 26.17
N ASP A 154 26.32 3.01 26.53
CA ASP A 154 25.86 3.21 27.91
C ASP A 154 25.74 1.89 28.72
N GLY A 155 26.06 0.76 28.10
CA GLY A 155 26.08 -0.56 28.72
C GLY A 155 24.78 -1.35 28.60
N TRP A 156 23.81 -0.88 27.80
CA TRP A 156 22.63 -1.67 27.45
C TRP A 156 22.97 -2.76 26.45
N ILE A 157 22.42 -3.95 26.66
CA ILE A 157 22.64 -5.11 25.82
C ILE A 157 21.29 -5.47 25.18
N PRO A 158 21.19 -5.47 23.84
CA PRO A 158 19.99 -5.90 23.16
C PRO A 158 19.82 -7.41 23.32
N SER A 159 18.61 -7.81 23.65
CA SER A 159 18.19 -9.20 23.74
C SER A 159 17.18 -9.51 22.66
N SER A 160 16.89 -10.82 22.49
CA SER A 160 15.88 -11.30 21.57
C SER A 160 16.14 -10.87 20.12
N LEU A 161 17.41 -10.75 19.72
CA LEU A 161 17.75 -10.47 18.32
C LEU A 161 17.14 -11.55 17.43
N ARG A 162 16.51 -11.15 16.32
CA ARG A 162 16.02 -12.10 15.32
C ARG A 162 17.17 -12.98 14.81
N GLU A 163 16.88 -14.26 14.64
CA GLU A 163 17.82 -15.30 14.24
C GLU A 163 17.16 -16.27 13.25
N GLY A 164 17.98 -17.06 12.54
CA GLY A 164 17.55 -18.02 11.55
C GLY A 164 17.24 -17.42 10.19
N ARG A 165 16.58 -18.21 9.34
CA ARG A 165 16.26 -17.82 7.96
C ARG A 165 15.09 -16.82 7.94
N LEU A 166 15.21 -15.77 7.14
CA LEU A 166 14.11 -14.84 6.90
C LEU A 166 13.02 -15.53 6.07
N THR A 167 11.76 -15.30 6.42
CA THR A 167 10.66 -15.54 5.48
C THR A 167 10.69 -14.54 4.33
N ALA A 168 10.04 -14.84 3.21
CA ALA A 168 9.98 -13.88 2.09
C ALA A 168 9.25 -12.58 2.48
N ARG A 169 8.21 -12.70 3.31
CA ARG A 169 7.51 -11.55 3.91
C ARG A 169 8.44 -10.69 4.76
N GLU A 170 9.24 -11.32 5.63
CA GLU A 170 10.22 -10.61 6.47
C GLU A 170 11.28 -9.91 5.64
N LEU A 171 11.84 -10.58 4.63
CA LEU A 171 12.81 -9.95 3.72
C LEU A 171 12.20 -8.74 3.01
N MET A 172 10.95 -8.86 2.54
CA MET A 172 10.24 -7.77 1.89
C MET A 172 9.99 -6.60 2.85
N GLN A 173 9.68 -6.87 4.12
CA GLN A 173 9.53 -5.85 5.15
C GLN A 173 10.85 -5.15 5.48
N VAL A 174 11.94 -5.90 5.63
CA VAL A 174 13.28 -5.35 5.88
C VAL A 174 13.72 -4.44 4.74
N ILE A 175 13.69 -4.92 3.50
CA ILE A 175 14.15 -4.13 2.36
C ILE A 175 13.18 -2.97 2.07
N GLY A 176 11.88 -3.21 2.12
CA GLY A 176 10.87 -2.21 1.81
C GLY A 176 10.78 -1.11 2.86
N THR A 177 10.68 -1.48 4.13
CA THR A 177 10.38 -0.55 5.22
C THR A 177 11.63 -0.11 5.95
N ASP A 178 12.42 -1.04 6.48
CA ASP A 178 13.57 -0.67 7.32
C ASP A 178 14.68 -0.03 6.51
N VAL A 179 15.04 -0.62 5.38
CA VAL A 179 16.05 -0.06 4.50
C VAL A 179 15.45 1.07 3.65
N GLY A 180 14.48 0.77 2.78
CA GLY A 180 13.94 1.75 1.85
C GLY A 180 13.36 3.00 2.53
N ARG A 181 12.33 2.82 3.36
CA ARG A 181 11.58 3.96 3.93
C ARG A 181 12.32 4.66 5.08
N LYS A 182 12.85 3.91 6.05
CA LYS A 182 13.45 4.51 7.25
C LYS A 182 14.87 5.03 7.01
N MET A 183 15.71 4.29 6.28
CA MET A 183 17.12 4.69 6.10
C MET A 183 17.33 5.65 4.92
N PHE A 184 16.52 5.56 3.85
CA PHE A 184 16.70 6.41 2.66
C PHE A 184 15.63 7.48 2.53
N HIS A 185 14.38 7.10 2.26
CA HIS A 185 13.31 8.07 2.06
C HIS A 185 11.93 7.44 2.23
N SER A 186 11.06 8.06 3.01
CA SER A 186 9.71 7.56 3.30
C SER A 186 8.85 7.35 2.05
N ASN A 187 9.11 8.13 0.98
CA ASN A 187 8.42 8.05 -0.30
C ASN A 187 9.16 7.25 -1.38
N ILE A 188 10.24 6.53 -1.09
CA ILE A 188 11.06 5.86 -2.13
C ILE A 188 10.24 5.01 -3.12
N TRP A 189 9.28 4.23 -2.61
CA TRP A 189 8.40 3.38 -3.43
C TRP A 189 7.25 4.16 -4.09
N VAL A 190 6.84 5.25 -3.45
CA VAL A 190 5.82 6.18 -3.94
C VAL A 190 6.32 6.93 -5.15
N ASP A 191 7.51 7.52 -5.02
CA ASP A 191 8.20 8.24 -6.09
C ASP A 191 8.44 7.32 -7.28
N SER A 192 8.84 6.07 -7.03
CA SER A 192 9.00 5.05 -8.07
C SER A 192 7.69 4.80 -8.85
N THR A 193 6.58 4.57 -8.14
CA THR A 193 5.26 4.36 -8.76
C THR A 193 4.76 5.60 -9.49
N ILE A 194 4.90 6.80 -8.92
CA ILE A 194 4.48 8.04 -9.58
C ILE A 194 5.31 8.30 -10.85
N ASN A 195 6.62 8.04 -10.81
CA ASN A 195 7.47 8.16 -12.00
C ASN A 195 7.07 7.16 -13.09
N ARG A 196 6.71 5.93 -12.69
CA ARG A 196 6.18 4.91 -13.60
C ARG A 196 4.84 5.34 -14.22
N ILE A 197 3.91 5.88 -13.44
CA ILE A 197 2.65 6.44 -13.95
C ILE A 197 2.91 7.57 -14.95
N LYS A 198 3.81 8.50 -14.65
CA LYS A 198 4.18 9.61 -15.53
C LYS A 198 4.81 9.14 -16.84
N ARG A 199 5.56 8.03 -16.81
CA ARG A 199 6.17 7.41 -18.00
C ARG A 199 5.13 6.69 -18.85
N ASP A 200 4.30 5.88 -18.22
CA ASP A 200 3.31 5.03 -18.88
C ASP A 200 2.13 5.85 -19.42
N LYS A 201 1.86 7.03 -18.82
CA LYS A 201 0.82 7.99 -19.22
C LYS A 201 -0.56 7.35 -19.46
N PRO A 202 -1.06 6.48 -18.56
CA PRO A 202 -2.41 5.96 -18.71
C PRO A 202 -3.41 7.13 -18.59
N LYS A 203 -4.60 6.98 -19.14
CA LYS A 203 -5.67 7.96 -18.87
C LYS A 203 -6.06 7.89 -17.39
N ILE A 204 -6.13 6.68 -16.85
CA ILE A 204 -6.45 6.42 -15.44
C ILE A 204 -5.39 5.49 -14.83
N ALA A 205 -4.81 5.90 -13.71
CA ALA A 205 -3.90 5.11 -12.90
C ALA A 205 -4.60 4.68 -11.60
N MET A 206 -4.80 3.38 -11.43
CA MET A 206 -5.34 2.80 -10.20
C MET A 206 -4.19 2.35 -9.30
N ILE A 207 -4.26 2.67 -8.01
CA ILE A 207 -3.30 2.19 -6.99
C ILE A 207 -4.07 1.40 -5.93
N ASP A 208 -3.75 0.13 -5.73
CA ASP A 208 -4.59 -0.80 -4.96
C ASP A 208 -4.00 -1.23 -3.60
N ASP A 209 -2.76 -0.84 -3.30
CA ASP A 209 -2.02 -1.23 -2.10
C ASP A 209 -1.62 -0.05 -1.20
N LEU A 210 -2.45 1.00 -1.14
CA LEU A 210 -2.24 2.15 -0.26
C LEU A 210 -2.34 1.73 1.23
N ARG A 211 -1.26 1.98 1.98
CA ARG A 211 -1.00 1.52 3.35
C ARG A 211 -0.44 2.59 4.28
N PHE A 212 0.20 3.63 3.76
CA PHE A 212 0.86 4.66 4.55
C PHE A 212 0.24 6.05 4.34
N CYS A 213 0.29 6.91 5.35
CA CYS A 213 -0.16 8.29 5.24
C CYS A 213 0.56 8.99 4.10
N THR A 214 1.89 8.90 4.09
CA THR A 214 2.79 9.47 3.06
C THR A 214 2.40 9.10 1.63
N GLU A 215 1.86 7.90 1.41
CA GLU A 215 1.32 7.48 0.11
C GLU A 215 0.06 8.26 -0.28
N ALA A 216 -0.88 8.41 0.66
CA ALA A 216 -2.08 9.20 0.45
C ALA A 216 -1.74 10.68 0.19
N GLU A 217 -0.82 11.26 0.96
CA GLU A 217 -0.40 12.66 0.78
C GLU A 217 0.21 12.87 -0.61
N ALA A 218 1.05 11.93 -1.06
CA ALA A 218 1.68 11.99 -2.36
C ALA A 218 0.67 11.84 -3.51
N VAL A 219 -0.33 10.96 -3.37
CA VAL A 219 -1.41 10.84 -4.35
C VAL A 219 -2.18 12.15 -4.47
N VAL A 220 -2.62 12.73 -3.34
CA VAL A 220 -3.32 14.02 -3.32
C VAL A 220 -2.46 15.15 -3.89
N SER A 221 -1.16 15.18 -3.55
CA SER A 221 -0.22 16.19 -4.06
C SER A 221 0.02 16.10 -5.56
N ASN A 222 -0.21 14.93 -6.17
CA ASN A 222 -0.20 14.74 -7.63
C ASN A 222 -1.61 14.90 -8.25
N GLY A 223 -2.55 15.51 -7.54
CA GLY A 223 -3.93 15.72 -7.99
C GLY A 223 -4.78 14.45 -8.02
N GLY A 224 -4.32 13.37 -7.41
CA GLY A 224 -5.05 12.11 -7.34
C GLY A 224 -6.13 12.12 -6.25
N ILE A 225 -7.02 11.14 -6.35
CA ILE A 225 -8.06 10.86 -5.36
C ILE A 225 -7.65 9.66 -4.51
N VAL A 226 -7.91 9.74 -3.21
CA VAL A 226 -7.73 8.65 -2.26
C VAL A 226 -9.09 8.19 -1.76
N ILE A 227 -9.39 6.90 -1.89
CA ILE A 227 -10.59 6.26 -1.36
C ILE A 227 -10.19 5.39 -0.18
N LEU A 228 -10.71 5.69 1.00
CA LEU A 228 -10.46 4.94 2.23
C LEU A 228 -11.69 4.10 2.59
N LEU A 229 -11.52 2.78 2.57
CA LEU A 229 -12.57 1.84 2.96
C LEU A 229 -12.49 1.56 4.46
N SER A 230 -13.45 2.08 5.24
CA SER A 230 -13.56 1.79 6.67
C SER A 230 -14.33 0.48 6.91
N ARG A 231 -13.84 -0.39 7.79
CA ARG A 231 -14.59 -1.54 8.33
C ARG A 231 -14.58 -1.47 9.85
N ASN A 232 -15.71 -1.81 10.47
CA ASN A 232 -15.86 -1.84 11.94
C ASN A 232 -15.12 -3.00 12.65
N ASN A 233 -14.33 -3.81 11.95
CA ASN A 233 -13.64 -4.94 12.58
C ASN A 233 -12.22 -4.53 13.03
N GLU A 234 -11.98 -4.65 14.33
CA GLU A 234 -10.66 -4.58 14.94
C GLU A 234 -9.76 -5.69 14.37
N SER A 235 -8.61 -5.32 13.80
CA SER A 235 -7.59 -6.27 13.37
C SER A 235 -6.48 -6.35 14.41
N THR A 236 -6.00 -7.56 14.68
CA THR A 236 -4.94 -7.85 15.65
C THR A 236 -3.52 -7.70 15.10
N ASP A 237 -3.35 -7.28 13.84
CA ASP A 237 -2.03 -7.08 13.24
C ASP A 237 -1.32 -5.88 13.86
N THR A 238 -0.02 -6.02 14.10
CA THR A 238 0.81 -5.06 14.83
C THR A 238 1.81 -4.33 13.94
N HIS A 239 1.95 -4.71 12.67
CA HIS A 239 2.91 -4.06 11.78
C HIS A 239 2.45 -2.64 11.40
N GLY A 240 3.37 -1.66 11.44
CA GLY A 240 3.04 -0.24 11.22
C GLY A 240 2.34 0.06 9.88
N SER A 241 2.64 -0.74 8.86
CA SER A 241 1.99 -0.65 7.54
C SER A 241 0.49 -1.01 7.53
N GLU A 242 -0.07 -1.52 8.62
CA GLU A 242 -1.50 -1.86 8.72
C GLU A 242 -2.32 -0.82 9.49
N LYS A 243 -1.67 0.09 10.22
CA LYS A 243 -2.32 1.08 11.10
C LYS A 243 -2.04 2.53 10.75
N ASP A 244 -1.06 2.79 9.89
CA ASP A 244 -0.60 4.16 9.63
C ASP A 244 -1.72 5.08 9.12
N LEU A 245 -2.60 4.58 8.24
CA LEU A 245 -3.71 5.35 7.68
C LEU A 245 -4.76 5.83 8.71
N GLU A 246 -4.81 5.21 9.90
CA GLU A 246 -5.70 5.70 10.98
C GLU A 246 -5.22 7.06 11.53
N ASN A 247 -3.96 7.41 11.29
CA ASN A 247 -3.36 8.69 11.70
C ASN A 247 -3.34 9.74 10.57
N LEU A 248 -4.06 9.51 9.47
CA LEU A 248 -4.08 10.46 8.36
C LEU A 248 -4.73 11.78 8.80
N THR A 249 -3.95 12.86 8.80
CA THR A 249 -4.39 14.19 9.28
C THR A 249 -4.75 15.17 8.16
N ILE A 250 -4.45 14.82 6.91
CA ILE A 250 -4.73 15.71 5.77
C ILE A 250 -6.25 15.85 5.61
N ASN A 251 -6.70 17.10 5.62
CA ASN A 251 -8.06 17.46 5.25
C ASN A 251 -8.08 17.89 3.77
N SER A 252 -8.58 17.02 2.89
CA SER A 252 -8.74 17.29 1.47
C SER A 252 -10.05 16.67 0.98
N ASP A 253 -10.74 17.39 0.11
CA ASP A 253 -11.88 16.92 -0.68
C ASP A 253 -11.54 15.75 -1.62
N ARG A 254 -10.25 15.51 -1.85
CA ARG A 254 -9.72 14.37 -2.61
C ARG A 254 -9.57 13.11 -1.76
N ILE A 255 -9.80 13.17 -0.44
CA ILE A 255 -9.83 11.99 0.44
C ILE A 255 -11.29 11.65 0.72
N ILE A 256 -11.72 10.48 0.24
CA ILE A 256 -13.11 10.02 0.33
C ILE A 256 -13.14 8.79 1.23
N SER A 257 -13.78 8.92 2.38
CA SER A 257 -14.03 7.80 3.29
C SER A 257 -15.36 7.14 2.96
N ILE A 258 -15.36 5.81 2.79
CA ILE A 258 -16.55 5.03 2.44
C ILE A 258 -16.74 3.93 3.48
N ASP A 259 -17.94 3.91 4.07
CA ASP A 259 -18.33 2.85 4.99
C ASP A 259 -18.58 1.54 4.25
N ASN A 260 -17.76 0.55 4.54
CA ASN A 260 -17.79 -0.78 3.92
C ASN A 260 -18.69 -1.75 4.71
N ASN A 261 -19.68 -1.25 5.44
CA ASN A 261 -20.73 -2.02 6.10
C ASN A 261 -21.93 -2.32 5.17
N CYS A 262 -21.95 -1.76 3.96
CA CYS A 262 -23.00 -2.01 2.96
C CYS A 262 -22.66 -3.23 2.06
N ASP A 263 -23.64 -3.64 1.24
CA ASP A 263 -23.41 -4.66 0.21
C ASP A 263 -22.28 -4.22 -0.76
N ILE A 264 -21.52 -5.19 -1.25
CA ILE A 264 -20.36 -4.93 -2.11
C ILE A 264 -20.74 -4.14 -3.38
N ASN A 265 -21.93 -4.39 -3.94
CA ASN A 265 -22.40 -3.72 -5.15
C ASN A 265 -22.82 -2.27 -4.86
N ASP A 266 -23.52 -2.04 -3.76
CA ASP A 266 -23.93 -0.69 -3.34
C ASP A 266 -22.71 0.19 -3.07
N LYS A 267 -21.71 -0.35 -2.36
CA LYS A 267 -20.42 0.31 -2.15
C LYS A 267 -19.73 0.66 -3.47
N ASN A 268 -19.63 -0.30 -4.39
CA ASN A 268 -18.94 -0.09 -5.65
C ASN A 268 -19.63 1.00 -6.49
N LYS A 269 -20.98 1.00 -6.53
CA LYS A 269 -21.78 2.06 -7.17
C LYS A 269 -21.53 3.43 -6.51
N GLN A 270 -21.55 3.50 -5.18
CA GLN A 270 -21.26 4.73 -4.45
C GLN A 270 -19.87 5.29 -4.77
N CYS A 271 -18.84 4.43 -4.80
CA CYS A 271 -17.48 4.84 -5.17
C CYS A 271 -17.44 5.43 -6.59
N LEU A 272 -18.11 4.77 -7.53
CA LEU A 272 -18.17 5.18 -8.93
C LEU A 272 -18.85 6.54 -9.10
N ASP A 273 -20.02 6.74 -8.47
CA ASP A 273 -20.77 7.99 -8.57
C ASP A 273 -19.95 9.18 -8.06
N ILE A 274 -19.21 8.98 -6.96
CA ILE A 274 -18.31 10.01 -6.41
C ILE A 274 -17.18 10.30 -7.39
N ILE A 275 -16.49 9.27 -7.89
CA ILE A 275 -15.39 9.45 -8.87
C ILE A 275 -15.89 10.18 -10.13
N GLN A 276 -17.05 9.79 -10.65
CA GLN A 276 -17.65 10.43 -11.82
C GLN A 276 -17.95 11.91 -11.58
N SER A 277 -18.49 12.24 -10.41
CA SER A 277 -18.76 13.63 -10.02
C SER A 277 -17.47 14.45 -10.02
N VAL A 278 -16.39 13.92 -9.43
CA VAL A 278 -15.09 14.62 -9.39
C VAL A 278 -14.50 14.78 -10.78
N ILE A 279 -14.43 13.70 -11.57
CA ILE A 279 -13.90 13.75 -12.95
C ILE A 279 -14.68 14.75 -13.79
N LYS A 280 -16.02 14.75 -13.69
CA LYS A 280 -16.87 15.68 -14.44
C LYS A 280 -16.59 17.13 -14.06
N ASN A 281 -16.43 17.42 -12.76
CA ASN A 281 -16.12 18.77 -12.30
C ASN A 281 -14.75 19.24 -12.82
N GLU A 282 -13.72 18.40 -12.77
CA GLU A 282 -12.39 18.74 -13.29
C GLU A 282 -12.39 18.97 -14.81
N LEU A 283 -13.11 18.15 -15.58
CA LEU A 283 -13.26 18.36 -17.01
C LEU A 283 -13.95 19.69 -17.32
N MET A 284 -15.00 20.04 -16.56
CA MET A 284 -15.72 21.30 -16.73
C MET A 284 -14.88 22.53 -16.33
N GLU A 285 -14.04 22.42 -15.31
CA GLU A 285 -13.11 23.48 -14.90
C GLU A 285 -12.02 23.72 -15.96
N ASN A 286 -11.43 22.64 -16.49
CA ASN A 286 -10.42 22.74 -17.55
C ASN A 286 -10.99 23.40 -18.82
N ILE A 287 -12.22 23.05 -19.20
CA ILE A 287 -12.90 23.70 -20.33
C ILE A 287 -13.08 25.20 -20.08
N LYS A 288 -13.54 25.60 -18.89
CA LYS A 288 -13.70 27.02 -18.55
C LYS A 288 -12.38 27.79 -18.56
N TYR A 289 -11.30 27.16 -18.11
CA TYR A 289 -9.96 27.74 -18.11
C TYR A 289 -9.42 27.97 -19.53
N ASP A 290 -9.60 27.01 -20.43
CA ASP A 290 -9.18 27.17 -21.84
C ASP A 290 -9.93 28.31 -22.54
N PHE A 291 -11.22 28.50 -22.24
CA PHE A 291 -12.01 29.61 -22.77
C PHE A 291 -11.59 30.99 -22.22
N SER A 292 -11.08 31.08 -20.98
CA SER A 292 -10.63 32.36 -20.41
C SER A 292 -9.24 32.78 -20.85
N GLN A 293 -8.41 31.85 -21.35
CA GLN A 293 -7.10 32.12 -21.96
C GLN A 293 -7.20 32.56 -23.43
N GLN A 294 -8.36 32.37 -24.07
CA GLN A 294 -8.62 32.71 -25.48
C GLN A 294 -9.29 34.09 -25.67
N ILE A 295 -9.56 34.82 -24.59
CA ILE A 295 -10.17 36.17 -24.57
C ILE A 295 -9.13 37.16 -24.07
#